data_AF-A0A392SXB9-F1
#
_entry.id   AF-A0A392SXB9-F1
#
_cell.length_a   1.000
_cell.length_b   1.000
_cell.length_c   1.000
_cell.angle_alpha   90.00
_cell.angle_beta   90.00
_cell.angle_gamma   90.00
#
_symmetry.space_group_name_H-M   'P 1'
#
loop_
_entity.id
_entity.type
_entity.pdbx_description
1 polymer ?
#
loop_
_entity_poly.entity_id
_entity_poly.type
_entity_poly.pdbx_seq_one_letter_code
_entity_poly.pdbx_strand_id
1 'polypeptide(L)' 'MIGSKVVSWSSKKQPIVTLSTTEAEFIAVANSACQGIWLSRILAQISKGKKNCITIYCDNRSSIKLSKNP' A
#
# COMPACT_ATOMS: atom_id res chain seq x y z
N MET A 1 1.30 20.38 15.71
CA MET A 1 1.05 18.96 16.02
C MET A 1 0.23 18.38 14.88
N ILE A 2 0.76 17.40 14.14
CA ILE A 2 -0.01 16.73 13.08
C ILE A 2 -1.12 15.92 13.78
N GLY A 3 -2.34 15.95 13.25
CA GLY A 3 -3.50 15.28 13.89
C GLY A 3 -3.21 13.80 14.11
N SER A 4 -3.65 13.25 15.25
CA SER A 4 -3.38 11.86 15.65
C SER A 4 -4.14 10.80 14.83
N LYS A 5 -5.06 11.22 13.96
CA LYS A 5 -5.90 10.34 13.13
C LYS A 5 -6.04 10.94 11.73
N VAL A 6 -5.12 10.59 10.83
CA VAL A 6 -5.16 10.98 9.42
C VAL A 6 -5.58 9.78 8.59
N VAL A 7 -6.61 9.96 7.74
CA VAL A 7 -7.07 8.95 6.79
C VAL A 7 -6.82 9.50 5.39
N SER A 8 -6.32 8.65 4.50
CA SER A 8 -6.18 8.94 3.07
C SER A 8 -6.81 7.80 2.28
N TRP A 9 -7.45 8.14 1.15
CA TRP A 9 -8.09 7.19 0.25
C TRP A 9 -7.71 7.50 -1.19
N SER A 10 -7.57 6.46 -2.01
CA SER A 10 -7.30 6.57 -3.43
C SER A 10 -8.02 5.45 -4.17
N SER A 11 -8.61 5.78 -5.32
CA SER A 11 -9.11 4.80 -6.29
C SER A 11 -8.51 5.11 -7.65
N LYS A 12 -7.83 4.12 -8.24
CA LYS A 12 -7.14 4.27 -9.51
C LYS A 12 -7.41 3.06 -10.38
N LYS A 13 -7.83 3.32 -11.63
CA LYS A 13 -7.96 2.28 -12.65
C LYS A 13 -6.59 1.67 -12.95
N GLN A 14 -6.50 0.35 -12.93
CA GLN A 14 -5.29 -0.36 -13.33
C GLN A 14 -5.05 -0.16 -14.84
N PRO A 15 -3.82 0.19 -15.26
CA PRO A 15 -3.52 0.40 -16.68
C PRO A 15 -3.33 -0.90 -17.46
N ILE A 16 -3.17 -2.02 -16.74
CA ILE A 16 -2.94 -3.35 -17.31
C ILE A 16 -4.19 -4.21 -17.14
N VAL A 17 -4.42 -5.11 -18.11
CA VAL A 17 -5.42 -6.16 -18.02
C VAL A 17 -4.77 -7.34 -17.30
N THR A 18 -5.42 -7.83 -16.25
CA THR A 18 -4.95 -8.98 -15.46
C THR A 18 -5.67 -10.25 -15.89
N LEU A 19 -5.02 -11.39 -15.72
CA LEU A 19 -5.57 -12.69 -16.10
C LEU A 19 -6.35 -13.35 -14.96
N SER A 20 -6.22 -12.82 -13.74
CA SER A 20 -6.97 -13.27 -12.57
C SER A 20 -7.24 -12.15 -11.58
N THR A 21 -8.22 -12.36 -10.69
CA THR A 21 -8.48 -11.47 -9.55
C THR A 21 -7.31 -11.46 -8.57
N THR A 22 -6.57 -12.57 -8.44
CA THR A 22 -5.37 -12.64 -7.61
C THR A 22 -4.27 -11.70 -8.11
N GLU A 23 -4.02 -11.66 -9.41
CA GLU A 23 -3.08 -10.71 -10.01
C GLU A 23 -3.57 -9.27 -9.84
N ALA A 24 -4.86 -9.01 -10.10
CA ALA A 24 -5.46 -7.69 -9.90
C ALA A 24 -5.24 -7.16 -8.47
N GLU A 25 -5.57 -7.98 -7.47
CA GLU A 25 -5.38 -7.64 -6.06
C GLU A 25 -3.91 -7.49 -5.70
N PHE A 26 -3.02 -8.35 -6.24
CA PHE A 26 -1.58 -8.24 -6.01
C PHE A 26 -1.02 -6.90 -6.51
N ILE A 27 -1.42 -6.48 -7.72
CA ILE A 27 -1.04 -5.19 -8.29
C ILE A 27 -1.61 -4.02 -7.48
N ALA A 28 -2.86 -4.14 -7.02
CA ALA A 28 -3.48 -3.14 -6.15
C ALA A 28 -2.69 -2.98 -4.83
N VAL A 29 -2.38 -4.09 -4.16
CA VAL A 29 -1.58 -4.13 -2.92
C VAL A 29 -0.18 -3.55 -3.13
N ALA A 30 0.49 -3.88 -4.24
CA ALA A 30 1.79 -3.33 -4.58
C ALA A 30 1.74 -1.80 -4.74
N ASN A 31 0.70 -1.28 -5.40
CA ASN A 31 0.49 0.17 -5.53
C ASN A 31 0.23 0.84 -4.17
N SER A 32 -0.59 0.22 -3.32
CA SER A 32 -0.84 0.69 -1.95
C SER A 32 0.45 0.71 -1.11
N ALA A 33 1.34 -0.27 -1.28
CA ALA A 33 2.64 -0.30 -0.62
C ALA A 33 3.51 0.90 -1.03
N CYS A 34 3.61 1.18 -2.33
CA CYS A 34 4.34 2.33 -2.86
C CYS A 34 3.80 3.65 -2.29
N GLN A 35 2.47 3.83 -2.28
CA GLN A 35 1.85 5.02 -1.71
C GLN A 35 2.11 5.14 -0.21
N GLY A 36 1.98 4.05 0.55
CA GLY A 36 2.28 4.02 1.98
C GLY A 36 3.73 4.44 2.26
N ILE A 37 4.69 3.88 1.53
CA ILE A 37 6.12 4.20 1.68
C ILE A 37 6.36 5.69 1.40
N TRP A 38 5.74 6.22 0.34
CA TRP A 38 5.83 7.63 0.00
C TRP A 38 5.27 8.53 1.09
N LEU A 39 4.06 8.23 1.60
CA LEU A 39 3.45 8.96 2.71
C LEU A 39 4.29 8.88 3.98
N SER A 40 4.83 7.71 4.33
CA SER A 40 5.70 7.55 5.50
C SER A 40 6.96 8.40 5.39
N ARG A 41 7.57 8.50 4.20
CA ARG A 41 8.74 9.36 3.96
C ARG A 41 8.41 10.84 4.14
N ILE A 42 7.29 11.30 3.59
CA ILE A 42 6.84 12.70 3.72
C ILE A 42 6.55 13.02 5.19
N LEU A 43 5.83 12.16 5.88
CA LEU A 43 5.52 12.35 7.29
C LEU A 43 6.79 12.36 8.15
N ALA A 44 7.77 11.51 7.85
CA ALA A 44 9.06 11.52 8.53
C ALA A 44 9.82 12.85 8.32
N GLN A 45 9.77 13.42 7.10
CA GLN A 45 10.38 14.73 6.82
C GLN A 45 9.70 15.87 7.60
N ILE A 46 8.37 15.88 7.67
CA ILE A 46 7.60 16.93 8.35
C ILE A 46 7.72 16.81 9.88
N SER A 47 7.65 15.60 10.42
CA SER A 47 7.61 15.35 11.86
C SER A 47 8.98 15.11 12.51
N LYS A 48 10.07 15.01 11.71
CA LYS A 48 11.40 14.52 12.14
C LYS A 48 11.35 13.14 12.83
N GLY A 49 10.28 12.38 12.59
CA GLY A 49 10.04 11.06 13.20
C GLY A 49 10.73 9.90 12.47
N LYS A 50 10.77 8.73 13.11
CA LYS A 50 11.29 7.50 12.50
C LYS A 50 10.36 6.99 11.39
N LYS A 51 10.94 6.34 10.38
CA LYS A 51 10.18 5.57 9.39
C LYS A 51 9.51 4.39 10.09
N ASN A 52 8.20 4.28 9.94
CA ASN A 52 7.43 3.20 10.53
C ASN A 52 7.27 2.05 9.53
N CYS A 53 7.20 0.83 10.04
CA CYS A 53 6.78 -0.33 9.25
C CYS A 53 5.34 -0.11 8.79
N ILE A 54 5.05 -0.46 7.54
CA ILE A 54 3.73 -0.27 6.92
C ILE A 54 3.07 -1.63 6.82
N THR A 55 1.96 -1.80 7.55
CA THR A 55 1.13 -2.99 7.47
C THR A 55 0.05 -2.78 6.43
N ILE A 56 -0.08 -3.70 5.49
CA ILE A 56 -1.10 -3.69 4.44
C ILE A 56 -2.02 -4.87 4.66
N TYR A 57 -3.32 -4.62 4.69
CA TYR A 57 -4.34 -5.65 4.77
C TYR A 57 -4.92 -5.90 3.38
N CYS A 58 -5.04 -7.18 3.02
CA CYS A 58 -5.64 -7.66 1.78
C CYS A 58 -6.53 -8.85 2.15
N ASP A 59 -7.72 -8.94 1.57
CA ASP A 59 -8.65 -10.06 1.78
C ASP A 59 -8.31 -11.27 0.90
N ASN A 60 -7.62 -11.06 -0.22
CA ASN A 60 -7.18 -12.13 -1.10
C ASN A 60 -5.94 -12.87 -0.58
N ARG A 61 -6.17 -14.03 0.04
CA ARG A 61 -5.11 -14.91 0.57
C ARG A 61 -4.12 -15.37 -0.50
N SER A 62 -4.56 -15.57 -1.74
CA SER A 62 -3.68 -15.97 -2.84
C SER A 62 -2.71 -14.84 -3.19
N SER A 63 -3.17 -13.60 -3.20
CA SER A 63 -2.31 -12.42 -3.43
C SER A 63 -1.31 -12.21 -2.29
N ILE A 64 -1.71 -12.48 -1.04
CA ILE A 64 -0.80 -12.49 0.12
C ILE A 64 0.24 -13.61 -0.01
N LYS A 65 -0.13 -14.78 -0.51
CA LYS A 65 0.81 -15.88 -0.71
C LYS A 65 1.79 -15.55 -1.83
N LEU A 66 1.30 -14.97 -2.93
CA LEU A 66 2.11 -14.53 -4.06
C LEU A 66 3.15 -13.47 -3.64
N SER A 67 2.78 -12.53 -2.78
CA SER A 67 3.74 -11.52 -2.29
C SER A 67 4.88 -12.06 -1.43
N LYS A 68 4.72 -13.26 -0.86
CA LYS A 68 5.75 -13.94 -0.07
C LYS A 68 6.65 -14.84 -0.91
N ASN A 69 6.30 -15.09 -2.17
CA ASN A 69 7.05 -15.89 -3.11
C ASN A 69 7.05 -15.21 -4.48
N PRO A 70 7.80 -14.10 -4.63
CA PRO A 70 7.83 -13.32 -5.87
C PRO A 70 8.46 -14.09 -7.02
#